data_AF-A0A7S4T542-F1
#
_entry.id   AF-A0A7S4T542-F1
#
_cell.length_a   1.000
_cell.length_b   1.000
_cell.length_c   1.000
_cell.angle_alpha   90.00
_cell.angle_beta   90.00
_cell.angle_gamma   90.00
#
_symmetry.space_group_name_H-M   'P 1'
#
loop_
_entity.id
_entity.type
_entity.pdbx_description
1 polymer ?
#
loop_
_entity_poly.entity_id
_entity_poly.type
_entity_poly.pdbx_seq_one_letter_code
_entity_poly.pdbx_strand_id
1 'polypeptide(L)'
;MATEQDPLLRAENGEGKQNGRNGFNKYGKKETYIEDDITIKRVSFDSSSHISVLFQLNGSVWPKVLPYCLFNSLLSAIIVWLKFEKGIDITIKGEGHNFMGILVSFLVVTRVKTTYAKFMQARGYLEDTYRLSRQLVQDMCTLTKQNMSDEAKKWRRDVALQTLVLLRITMAATEFSNSQKSALDSAVGRTSLSKSIIRWSGKKGDDSTTNFRAPLLLAYALRTEILKKKNESFIKAINPVEELFILRNVDAFISGTSNILAYRDWNHCIARETFLCKHTKFPDVFFFDIFSFFFVSINGTPLGMIVN
;
A
#
# COMPACT_ATOMS: atom_id res chain seq x y z
N MET A 1 5.10 -3.03 43.45
CA MET A 1 4.36 -2.07 42.61
C MET A 1 3.69 -2.86 41.51
N ALA A 2 2.44 -3.25 41.73
CA ALA A 2 1.65 -4.04 40.80
C ALA A 2 0.92 -3.07 39.86
N THR A 3 1.10 -3.23 38.57
CA THR A 3 0.37 -2.50 37.52
C THR A 3 -1.00 -3.12 37.33
N GLU A 4 -1.99 -2.32 37.67
CA GLU A 4 -3.42 -2.51 37.45
C GLU A 4 -3.69 -2.72 35.94
N GLN A 5 -4.21 -3.90 35.59
CA GLN A 5 -4.59 -4.24 34.22
C GLN A 5 -6.03 -3.82 33.95
N ASP A 6 -6.18 -2.98 32.93
CA ASP A 6 -7.44 -2.41 32.41
C ASP A 6 -8.41 -3.52 31.90
N PRO A 7 -9.66 -3.63 32.40
CA PRO A 7 -10.57 -4.73 32.03
C PRO A 7 -11.31 -4.58 30.69
N LEU A 8 -11.01 -3.57 29.87
CA LEU A 8 -11.89 -3.16 28.76
C LEU A 8 -11.63 -3.81 27.39
N LEU A 9 -10.76 -4.82 27.28
CA LEU A 9 -10.46 -5.50 26.01
C LEU A 9 -11.00 -6.94 25.90
N ARG A 10 -12.03 -7.29 26.68
CA ARG A 10 -12.62 -8.65 26.66
C ARG A 10 -14.08 -8.68 26.21
N ALA A 11 -14.37 -8.16 25.03
CA ALA A 11 -15.59 -8.48 24.30
C ALA A 11 -15.41 -8.13 22.82
N GLU A 12 -15.13 -9.13 21.98
CA GLU A 12 -15.62 -9.25 20.59
C GLU A 12 -14.93 -10.44 19.88
N ASN A 13 -15.16 -11.64 20.40
CA ASN A 13 -15.11 -12.87 19.60
C ASN A 13 -16.53 -13.45 19.59
N GLY A 14 -17.46 -12.69 19.01
CA GLY A 14 -18.79 -13.17 18.68
C GLY A 14 -18.77 -13.69 17.26
N GLU A 15 -18.82 -15.01 17.09
CA GLU A 15 -19.18 -15.64 15.82
C GLU A 15 -20.62 -15.23 15.47
N GLY A 16 -20.76 -14.08 14.82
CA GLY A 16 -22.01 -13.62 14.25
C GLY A 16 -22.38 -14.51 13.08
N LYS A 17 -23.22 -15.51 13.31
CA LYS A 17 -24.04 -16.12 12.25
C LYS A 17 -24.84 -15.01 11.57
N GLN A 18 -24.36 -14.55 10.41
CA GLN A 18 -25.09 -13.60 9.58
C GLN A 18 -26.35 -14.30 9.04
N ASN A 19 -27.47 -14.10 9.74
CA ASN A 19 -28.78 -14.34 9.19
C ASN A 19 -29.02 -13.32 8.08
N GLY A 20 -28.90 -13.78 6.82
CA GLY A 20 -29.22 -13.02 5.63
C GLY A 20 -30.67 -12.55 5.65
N ARG A 21 -30.90 -11.33 6.14
CA ARG A 21 -32.16 -10.60 5.93
C ARG A 21 -32.21 -10.14 4.48
N ASN A 22 -32.95 -10.88 3.67
CA ASN A 22 -33.38 -10.47 2.34
C ASN A 22 -34.31 -9.24 2.44
N GLY A 23 -33.73 -8.05 2.51
CA GLY A 23 -34.46 -6.79 2.38
C GLY A 23 -34.91 -6.60 0.93
N PHE A 24 -36.18 -6.86 0.65
CA PHE A 24 -36.81 -6.50 -0.62
C PHE A 24 -36.89 -4.98 -0.73
N ASN A 25 -36.07 -4.39 -1.61
CA ASN A 25 -36.24 -3.00 -2.01
C ASN A 25 -37.49 -2.89 -2.91
N LYS A 26 -38.29 -1.83 -2.70
CA LYS A 26 -39.62 -1.58 -3.30
C LYS A 26 -39.61 -1.40 -4.84
N TYR A 27 -38.47 -1.65 -5.48
CA TYR A 27 -38.20 -1.47 -6.91
C TYR A 27 -37.81 -2.78 -7.64
N GLY A 28 -38.08 -3.95 -7.06
CA GLY A 28 -38.08 -5.24 -7.79
C GLY A 28 -36.76 -5.66 -8.45
N LYS A 29 -35.66 -4.95 -8.22
CA LYS A 29 -34.34 -5.26 -8.77
C LYS A 29 -33.48 -5.88 -7.68
N LYS A 30 -33.30 -7.19 -7.72
CA LYS A 30 -32.28 -7.89 -6.93
C LYS A 30 -30.91 -7.40 -7.38
N GLU A 31 -30.31 -6.49 -6.63
CA GLU A 31 -28.86 -6.24 -6.73
C GLU A 31 -28.17 -7.39 -6.01
N THR A 32 -27.83 -8.43 -6.77
CA THR A 32 -26.84 -9.41 -6.34
C THR A 32 -25.51 -8.69 -6.30
N TYR A 33 -25.13 -8.21 -5.12
CA TYR A 33 -23.74 -7.92 -4.84
C TYR A 33 -23.01 -9.26 -4.94
N ILE A 34 -22.25 -9.44 -6.02
CA ILE A 34 -21.25 -10.50 -6.08
C ILE A 34 -20.21 -10.06 -5.07
N GLU A 35 -20.35 -10.59 -3.86
CA GLU A 35 -19.29 -10.56 -2.85
C GLU A 35 -18.24 -11.53 -3.39
N ASP A 36 -17.45 -11.08 -4.35
CA ASP A 36 -16.23 -11.77 -4.72
C ASP A 36 -15.40 -11.77 -3.44
N ASP A 37 -15.36 -12.92 -2.78
CA ASP A 37 -14.56 -13.18 -1.58
C ASP A 37 -13.09 -13.11 -2.00
N ILE A 38 -12.61 -11.90 -2.23
CA ILE A 38 -11.20 -11.58 -2.18
C ILE A 38 -10.88 -11.75 -0.71
N THR A 39 -10.54 -12.98 -0.33
CA THR A 39 -9.99 -13.30 0.97
C THR A 39 -8.63 -12.62 1.02
N ILE A 40 -8.63 -11.32 1.33
CA ILE A 40 -7.43 -10.57 1.65
C ILE A 40 -6.93 -11.25 2.89
N LYS A 41 -5.95 -12.14 2.70
CA LYS A 41 -5.30 -12.86 3.79
C LYS A 41 -4.49 -11.81 4.54
N ARG A 42 -5.16 -11.05 5.41
CA ARG A 42 -4.52 -10.11 6.31
C ARG A 42 -3.60 -10.95 7.16
N VAL A 43 -2.31 -10.67 7.04
CA VAL A 43 -1.33 -11.26 7.94
C VAL A 43 -1.60 -10.64 9.30
N SER A 44 -2.33 -11.36 10.15
CA SER A 44 -2.50 -10.97 11.55
C SER A 44 -1.13 -11.12 12.21
N PHE A 45 -0.51 -9.98 12.54
CA PHE A 45 0.75 -10.00 13.27
C PHE A 45 0.45 -10.33 14.73
N ASP A 46 0.80 -11.54 15.13
CA ASP A 46 0.81 -11.92 16.53
C ASP A 46 2.21 -11.63 17.09
N SER A 47 2.29 -10.68 18.02
CA SER A 47 3.54 -10.29 18.69
C SER A 47 4.18 -11.43 19.48
N SER A 48 3.43 -12.48 19.83
CA SER A 48 3.98 -13.61 20.58
C SER A 48 4.72 -14.63 19.69
N SER A 49 4.53 -14.58 18.37
CA SER A 49 5.03 -15.59 17.43
C SER A 49 5.92 -15.02 16.32
N HIS A 50 6.90 -14.18 16.70
CA HIS A 50 7.90 -13.60 15.77
C HIS A 50 8.58 -14.64 14.85
N ILE A 51 8.83 -15.85 15.36
CA ILE A 51 9.44 -16.94 14.59
C ILE A 51 8.52 -17.42 13.46
N SER A 52 7.22 -17.49 13.70
CA SER A 52 6.25 -17.89 12.68
C SER A 52 6.24 -16.89 11.51
N VAL A 53 6.34 -15.59 11.82
CA VAL A 53 6.44 -14.53 10.81
C VAL A 53 7.73 -14.65 10.00
N LEU A 54 8.85 -15.00 10.64
CA LEU A 54 10.14 -15.20 9.96
C LEU A 54 10.10 -16.37 8.96
N PHE A 55 9.41 -17.47 9.28
CA PHE A 55 9.32 -18.65 8.41
C PHE A 55 8.11 -18.65 7.47
N GLN A 56 7.32 -17.58 7.42
CA GLN A 56 6.17 -17.50 6.53
C GLN A 56 6.64 -17.49 5.07
N LEU A 57 6.29 -18.51 4.27
CA LEU A 57 6.67 -18.58 2.86
C LEU A 57 5.93 -17.55 1.99
N ASN A 58 4.64 -17.34 2.27
CA ASN A 58 3.80 -16.46 1.47
C ASN A 58 3.95 -15.00 1.92
N GLY A 59 4.38 -14.15 1.00
CA GLY A 59 4.62 -12.73 1.27
C GLY A 59 5.98 -12.42 1.90
N SER A 60 6.83 -13.42 2.13
CA SER A 60 8.20 -13.18 2.58
C SER A 60 9.18 -12.96 1.44
N VAL A 61 10.37 -12.52 1.84
CA VAL A 61 11.52 -12.29 0.98
C VAL A 61 12.24 -13.61 0.65
N TRP A 62 11.96 -14.70 1.37
CA TRP A 62 12.66 -15.98 1.24
C TRP A 62 12.71 -16.54 -0.18
N PRO A 63 11.61 -16.68 -0.94
CA PRO A 63 11.67 -17.26 -2.27
C PRO A 63 12.56 -16.47 -3.24
N LYS A 64 12.75 -15.17 -2.97
CA LYS A 64 13.61 -14.29 -3.76
C LYS A 64 15.07 -14.39 -3.36
N VAL A 65 15.39 -14.59 -2.08
CA VAL A 65 16.77 -14.56 -1.55
C VAL A 65 17.39 -15.96 -1.43
N LEU A 66 16.59 -16.96 -1.07
CA LEU A 66 17.01 -18.35 -0.87
C LEU A 66 17.83 -18.95 -2.04
N PRO A 67 17.43 -18.82 -3.32
CA PRO A 67 18.23 -19.38 -4.41
C PRO A 67 19.65 -18.79 -4.49
N TYR A 68 19.81 -17.50 -4.17
CA TYR A 68 21.11 -16.86 -4.13
C TYR A 68 21.94 -17.34 -2.93
N CYS A 69 21.31 -17.52 -1.77
CA CYS A 69 21.98 -18.08 -0.59
C CYS A 69 22.46 -19.52 -0.85
N LEU A 70 21.64 -20.35 -1.49
CA LEU A 70 21.99 -21.72 -1.85
C LEU A 70 23.14 -21.75 -2.87
N PHE A 71 23.08 -20.90 -3.90
CA PHE A 71 24.14 -20.78 -4.89
C PHE A 71 25.48 -20.36 -4.27
N ASN A 72 25.47 -19.36 -3.39
CA ASN A 72 26.68 -18.92 -2.68
C ASN A 72 27.24 -20.01 -1.78
N SER A 73 26.38 -20.69 -1.01
CA SER A 73 26.79 -21.80 -0.13
C SER A 73 27.41 -22.95 -0.93
N LEU A 74 26.83 -23.26 -2.09
CA LEU A 74 27.37 -24.26 -3.03
C LEU A 74 28.73 -23.84 -3.58
N LEU A 75 28.89 -22.57 -3.98
CA LEU A 75 30.18 -22.04 -4.44
C LEU A 75 31.26 -22.15 -3.35
N SER A 76 30.92 -21.79 -2.11
CA SER A 76 31.83 -21.94 -0.97
C SER A 76 32.21 -23.40 -0.73
N ALA A 77 31.26 -24.34 -0.81
CA ALA A 77 31.53 -25.77 -0.68
C ALA A 77 32.48 -26.28 -1.78
N ILE A 78 32.30 -25.82 -3.03
CA ILE A 78 33.18 -26.18 -4.16
C ILE A 78 34.60 -25.67 -3.94
N ILE A 79 34.78 -24.44 -3.45
CA ILE A 79 36.11 -23.87 -3.17
C ILE A 79 36.83 -24.68 -2.07
N VAL A 80 36.10 -25.02 -1.00
CA VAL A 80 36.65 -25.85 0.08
C VAL A 80 37.03 -27.24 -0.44
N TRP A 81 36.17 -27.87 -1.24
CA TRP A 81 36.45 -29.16 -1.86
C TRP A 81 37.69 -29.14 -2.78
N LEU A 82 37.82 -28.10 -3.63
CA LEU A 82 38.99 -27.89 -4.49
C LEU A 82 40.29 -27.76 -3.68
N LYS A 83 40.24 -27.07 -2.54
CA LYS A 83 41.40 -26.92 -1.65
C LYS A 83 41.87 -28.25 -1.08
N PHE A 84 40.93 -29.09 -0.62
CA PHE A 84 41.26 -30.40 -0.03
C PHE A 84 41.71 -31.44 -1.05
N GLU A 85 41.00 -31.59 -2.17
CA GLU A 85 41.27 -32.67 -3.14
C GLU A 85 42.36 -32.33 -4.16
N LYS A 86 42.48 -31.05 -4.54
CA LYS A 86 43.42 -30.62 -5.59
C LYS A 86 44.61 -29.82 -5.04
N GLY A 87 44.60 -29.45 -3.77
CA GLY A 87 45.64 -28.59 -3.18
C GLY A 87 45.70 -27.19 -3.79
N ILE A 88 44.64 -26.75 -4.48
CA ILE A 88 44.58 -25.43 -5.12
C ILE A 88 44.08 -24.42 -4.07
N ASP A 89 44.94 -23.50 -3.65
CA ASP A 89 44.55 -22.45 -2.71
C ASP A 89 44.11 -21.17 -3.43
N ILE A 90 42.79 -20.93 -3.49
CA ILE A 90 42.17 -19.72 -4.07
C ILE A 90 41.86 -18.69 -2.97
N THR A 91 42.52 -18.79 -1.81
CA THR A 91 42.23 -17.88 -0.69
C THR A 91 42.65 -16.44 -1.03
N ILE A 92 41.68 -15.52 -0.99
CA ILE A 92 41.91 -14.08 -1.14
C ILE A 92 42.20 -13.50 0.25
N LYS A 93 43.14 -12.54 0.34
CA LYS A 93 43.42 -11.83 1.61
C LYS A 93 42.16 -11.11 2.12
N GLY A 94 41.88 -11.24 3.41
CA GLY A 94 40.64 -10.75 4.04
C GLY A 94 40.49 -9.23 4.14
N GLU A 95 41.56 -8.45 3.96
CA GLU A 95 41.51 -6.98 4.12
C GLU A 95 40.56 -6.30 3.13
N GLY A 96 40.62 -6.69 1.85
CA GLY A 96 39.71 -6.17 0.82
C GLY A 96 38.25 -6.56 1.08
N HIS A 97 38.02 -7.77 1.59
CA HIS A 97 36.69 -8.25 1.95
C HIS A 97 36.09 -7.45 3.12
N ASN A 98 36.89 -7.12 4.14
CA ASN A 98 36.43 -6.31 5.27
C ASN A 98 36.03 -4.90 4.82
N PHE A 99 36.86 -4.25 3.99
CA PHE A 99 36.55 -2.92 3.47
C PHE A 99 35.27 -2.94 2.60
N MET A 100 35.15 -3.94 1.73
CA MET A 100 33.96 -4.13 0.91
C MET A 100 32.71 -4.33 1.78
N GLY A 101 32.78 -5.15 2.81
CA GLY A 101 31.68 -5.40 3.74
C GLY A 101 31.17 -4.12 4.43
N ILE A 102 32.08 -3.22 4.82
CA ILE A 102 31.72 -1.93 5.40
C ILE A 102 31.00 -1.04 4.38
N LEU A 103 31.52 -0.94 3.15
CA LEU A 103 30.89 -0.15 2.09
C LEU A 103 29.49 -0.66 1.75
N VAL A 104 29.33 -1.98 1.59
CA VAL A 104 28.02 -2.59 1.31
C VAL A 104 27.04 -2.28 2.43
N SER A 105 27.45 -2.49 3.68
CA SER A 105 26.59 -2.26 4.84
C SER A 105 26.11 -0.82 4.92
N PHE A 106 27.00 0.15 4.65
CA PHE A 106 26.64 1.57 4.63
C PHE A 106 25.62 1.91 3.54
N LEU A 107 25.82 1.38 2.33
CA LEU A 107 24.89 1.58 1.21
C LEU A 107 23.51 0.98 1.51
N VAL A 108 23.47 -0.23 2.05
CA VAL A 108 22.22 -0.92 2.42
C VAL A 108 21.46 -0.12 3.48
N VAL A 109 22.11 0.29 4.58
CA VAL A 109 21.48 1.08 5.65
C VAL A 109 20.92 2.40 5.11
N THR A 110 21.70 3.10 4.26
CA THR A 110 21.27 4.38 3.66
C THR A 110 20.05 4.21 2.75
N ARG A 111 20.05 3.15 1.93
CA ARG A 111 18.94 2.83 1.03
C ARG A 111 17.68 2.42 1.80
N VAL A 112 17.81 1.57 2.81
CA VAL A 112 16.70 1.15 3.67
C VAL A 112 16.09 2.35 4.40
N LYS A 113 16.92 3.20 5.01
CA LYS A 113 16.45 4.42 5.70
C LYS A 113 15.68 5.35 4.76
N THR A 114 16.20 5.57 3.55
CA THR A 114 15.54 6.43 2.55
C THR A 114 14.21 5.83 2.09
N THR A 115 14.20 4.53 1.79
CA THR A 115 12.99 3.82 1.35
C THR A 115 11.92 3.83 2.44
N TYR A 116 12.32 3.58 3.69
CA TYR A 116 11.42 3.62 4.84
C TYR A 116 10.85 5.02 5.09
N ALA A 117 11.67 6.07 5.04
CA ALA A 117 11.20 7.44 5.19
C ALA A 117 10.15 7.80 4.14
N LYS A 118 10.38 7.40 2.88
CA LYS A 118 9.42 7.64 1.78
C LYS A 118 8.14 6.81 1.94
N PHE A 119 8.24 5.56 2.39
CA PHE A 119 7.08 4.74 2.74
C PHE A 119 6.23 5.40 3.83
N MET A 120 6.86 5.90 4.89
CA MET A 120 6.16 6.60 5.97
C MET A 120 5.50 7.90 5.49
N GLN A 121 6.15 8.66 4.60
CA GLN A 121 5.54 9.84 3.97
C GLN A 121 4.28 9.47 3.16
N ALA A 122 4.36 8.42 2.34
CA ALA A 122 3.22 7.95 1.56
C ALA A 122 2.05 7.48 2.44
N ARG A 123 2.35 6.77 3.53
CA ARG A 123 1.36 6.39 4.54
C ARG A 123 0.70 7.61 5.18
N GLY A 124 1.47 8.66 5.48
CA GLY A 124 0.95 9.93 6.01
C GLY A 124 -0.05 10.58 5.05
N TYR A 125 0.26 10.65 3.75
CA TYR A 125 -0.69 11.19 2.75
C TYR A 125 -1.98 10.37 2.66
N LEU A 126 -1.88 9.04 2.78
CA LEU A 126 -3.05 8.18 2.79
C LEU A 126 -3.92 8.46 4.04
N GLU A 127 -3.32 8.54 5.23
CA GLU A 127 -4.00 8.89 6.48
C GLU A 127 -4.71 10.25 6.39
N ASP A 128 -4.02 11.26 5.85
CA ASP A 128 -4.61 12.58 5.61
C ASP A 128 -5.83 12.50 4.69
N THR A 129 -5.74 11.70 3.63
CA THR A 129 -6.83 11.48 2.67
C THR A 129 -8.07 10.87 3.36
N TYR A 130 -7.89 9.90 4.27
CA TYR A 130 -8.98 9.35 5.10
C TYR A 130 -9.59 10.39 6.05
N ARG A 131 -8.74 11.17 6.72
CA ARG A 131 -9.17 12.21 7.65
C ARG A 131 -10.00 13.27 6.92
N LEU A 132 -9.50 13.79 5.80
CA LEU A 132 -10.16 14.79 4.97
C LEU A 132 -11.50 14.28 4.40
N SER A 133 -11.58 13.00 4.03
CA SER A 133 -12.83 12.39 3.56
C SER A 133 -13.91 12.38 4.63
N ARG A 134 -13.55 12.04 5.88
CA ARG A 134 -14.48 12.07 7.02
C ARG A 134 -14.90 13.50 7.34
N GLN A 135 -13.93 14.41 7.38
CA GLN A 135 -14.18 15.82 7.64
C GLN A 135 -15.11 16.44 6.59
N LEU A 136 -14.90 16.14 5.30
CA LEU A 136 -15.77 16.58 4.22
C LEU A 136 -17.23 16.18 4.46
N VAL A 137 -17.50 14.92 4.81
CA VAL A 137 -18.87 14.44 5.08
C VAL A 137 -19.47 15.10 6.33
N GLN A 138 -18.66 15.31 7.38
CA GLN A 138 -19.11 15.97 8.61
C GLN A 138 -19.44 17.45 8.38
N ASP A 139 -18.58 18.18 7.67
CA ASP A 139 -18.77 19.58 7.33
C ASP A 139 -20.02 19.75 6.48
N MET A 140 -20.19 18.89 5.47
CA MET A 140 -21.38 18.86 4.62
C MET A 140 -22.68 18.66 5.42
N CYS A 141 -22.70 17.72 6.37
CA CYS A 141 -23.84 17.50 7.24
C CYS A 141 -24.12 18.70 8.17
N THR A 142 -23.06 19.32 8.69
CA THR A 142 -23.16 20.45 9.62
C THR A 142 -23.67 21.71 8.92
N LEU A 143 -23.10 22.04 7.76
CA LEU A 143 -23.45 23.22 6.97
C LEU A 143 -24.87 23.15 6.41
N THR A 144 -25.36 21.95 6.11
CA THR A 144 -26.73 21.76 5.63
C THR A 144 -27.74 21.39 6.72
N LYS A 145 -27.35 21.45 8.00
CA LYS A 145 -28.21 21.02 9.13
C LYS A 145 -29.54 21.77 9.17
N GLN A 146 -29.57 23.03 8.76
CA GLN A 146 -30.79 23.84 8.75
C GLN A 146 -31.78 23.41 7.67
N ASN A 147 -31.31 22.72 6.62
CA ASN A 147 -32.14 22.28 5.52
C ASN A 147 -32.54 20.80 5.67
N MET A 148 -33.81 20.59 6.05
CA MET A 148 -34.40 19.27 6.26
C MET A 148 -35.18 18.74 5.05
N SER A 149 -35.11 19.41 3.90
CA SER A 149 -35.76 18.92 2.67
C SER A 149 -35.24 17.54 2.27
N ASP A 150 -36.10 16.73 1.66
CA ASP A 150 -35.70 15.39 1.23
C ASP A 150 -34.66 15.44 0.10
N GLU A 151 -34.64 16.52 -0.68
CA GLU A 151 -33.60 16.79 -1.68
C GLU A 151 -32.23 17.02 -1.03
N ALA A 152 -32.16 17.81 0.04
CA ALA A 152 -30.92 18.05 0.79
C ALA A 152 -30.42 16.76 1.47
N LYS A 153 -31.33 15.94 2.01
CA LYS A 153 -30.98 14.61 2.55
C LYS A 153 -30.43 13.69 1.45
N LYS A 154 -31.06 13.66 0.28
CA LYS A 154 -30.61 12.86 -0.86
C LYS A 154 -29.23 13.31 -1.33
N TRP A 155 -29.01 14.61 -1.47
CA TRP A 155 -27.71 15.16 -1.87
C TRP A 155 -26.60 14.84 -0.87
N ARG A 156 -26.84 15.00 0.44
CA ARG A 156 -25.88 14.58 1.48
C ARG A 156 -25.49 13.10 1.35
N ARG A 157 -26.49 12.23 1.11
CA ARG A 157 -26.26 10.80 0.89
C ARG A 157 -25.42 10.56 -0.36
N ASP A 158 -25.70 11.26 -1.45
CA ASP A 158 -24.98 11.11 -2.71
C ASP A 158 -23.51 11.54 -2.57
N VAL A 159 -23.26 12.68 -1.92
CA VAL A 159 -21.89 13.18 -1.63
C VAL A 159 -21.13 12.21 -0.70
N ALA A 160 -21.77 11.71 0.35
CA ALA A 160 -21.17 10.73 1.25
C ALA A 160 -20.82 9.42 0.53
N LEU A 161 -21.71 8.93 -0.34
CA LEU A 161 -21.47 7.74 -1.15
C LEU A 161 -20.32 7.96 -2.14
N GLN A 162 -20.28 9.09 -2.84
CA GLN A 162 -19.19 9.42 -3.75
C GLN A 162 -17.84 9.52 -3.02
N THR A 163 -17.83 10.12 -1.82
CA THR A 163 -16.63 10.21 -0.98
C THR A 163 -16.15 8.81 -0.54
N LEU A 164 -17.08 7.91 -0.17
CA LEU A 164 -16.75 6.52 0.19
C LEU A 164 -16.18 5.75 -1.02
N VAL A 165 -16.81 5.89 -2.20
CA VAL A 165 -16.34 5.27 -3.44
C VAL A 165 -14.96 5.80 -3.81
N LEU A 166 -14.74 7.10 -3.70
CA LEU A 166 -13.46 7.75 -3.93
C LEU A 166 -12.37 7.17 -3.04
N LEU A 167 -12.65 7.04 -1.74
CA LEU A 167 -11.73 6.45 -0.79
C LEU A 167 -11.39 4.98 -1.12
N ARG A 168 -12.40 4.17 -1.51
CA ARG A 168 -12.19 2.78 -1.94
C ARG A 168 -11.34 2.67 -3.20
N ILE A 169 -11.58 3.53 -4.20
CA ILE A 169 -10.78 3.54 -5.43
C ILE A 169 -9.34 3.97 -5.10
N THR A 170 -9.13 4.94 -4.21
CA THR A 170 -7.79 5.33 -3.77
C THR A 170 -7.05 4.16 -3.12
N MET A 171 -7.71 3.41 -2.23
CA MET A 171 -7.11 2.18 -1.65
C MET A 171 -6.78 1.15 -2.74
N ALA A 172 -7.74 0.85 -3.62
CA ALA A 172 -7.56 -0.13 -4.68
C ALA A 172 -6.43 0.29 -5.66
N ALA A 173 -6.28 1.59 -5.93
CA ALA A 173 -5.19 2.13 -6.74
C ALA A 173 -3.84 1.94 -6.03
N THR A 174 -3.76 2.12 -4.71
CA THR A 174 -2.53 1.82 -3.95
C THR A 174 -2.20 0.32 -3.90
N GLU A 175 -3.21 -0.54 -3.92
CA GLU A 175 -3.05 -2.00 -3.90
C GLU A 175 -2.83 -2.63 -5.29
N PHE A 176 -3.14 -1.91 -6.38
CA PHE A 176 -3.07 -2.41 -7.77
C PHE A 176 -1.72 -3.07 -8.11
N SER A 177 -0.62 -2.56 -7.54
CA SER A 177 0.72 -3.11 -7.75
C SER A 177 0.84 -4.60 -7.39
N ASN A 178 0.02 -5.08 -6.47
CA ASN A 178 0.05 -6.46 -5.98
C ASN A 178 -1.02 -7.34 -6.63
N SER A 179 -2.17 -6.79 -7.01
CA SER A 179 -3.33 -7.59 -7.44
C SER A 179 -3.45 -7.77 -8.95
N GLN A 180 -2.83 -6.91 -9.76
CA GLN A 180 -3.04 -6.80 -11.23
C GLN A 180 -4.52 -6.60 -11.65
N LYS A 181 -5.46 -6.50 -10.71
CA LYS A 181 -6.89 -6.29 -10.96
C LYS A 181 -7.16 -4.80 -11.01
N SER A 182 -7.88 -4.32 -12.02
CA SER A 182 -8.28 -2.92 -12.16
C SER A 182 -8.87 -2.37 -10.85
N ALA A 183 -8.35 -1.21 -10.42
CA ALA A 183 -8.82 -0.54 -9.21
C ALA A 183 -10.30 -0.15 -9.33
N LEU A 184 -10.75 0.11 -10.56
CA LEU A 184 -12.13 0.48 -10.84
C LEU A 184 -13.09 -0.70 -10.71
N ASP A 185 -12.66 -1.88 -11.15
CA ASP A 185 -13.47 -3.11 -11.10
C ASP A 185 -13.66 -3.58 -9.66
N SER A 186 -12.62 -3.44 -8.84
CA SER A 186 -12.60 -3.89 -7.44
C SER A 186 -13.39 -2.96 -6.50
N ALA A 187 -13.37 -1.64 -6.72
CA ALA A 187 -13.97 -0.70 -5.78
C ALA A 187 -15.46 -0.42 -6.01
N VAL A 188 -15.93 -0.42 -7.27
CA VAL A 188 -17.20 0.22 -7.64
C VAL A 188 -18.30 -0.79 -7.99
N GLY A 189 -17.94 -2.02 -8.36
CA GLY A 189 -18.88 -2.87 -9.10
C GLY A 189 -19.40 -2.19 -10.37
N ARG A 190 -20.31 -2.83 -11.11
CA ARG A 190 -20.91 -2.23 -12.32
C ARG A 190 -21.99 -1.18 -12.00
N THR A 191 -21.72 -0.22 -11.11
CA THR A 191 -22.65 0.89 -10.87
C THR A 191 -22.67 1.89 -12.04
N SER A 192 -23.70 2.72 -12.11
CA SER A 192 -23.80 3.77 -13.15
C SER A 192 -22.64 4.76 -13.10
N LEU A 193 -22.07 4.98 -11.91
CA LEU A 193 -20.94 5.89 -11.68
C LEU A 193 -19.64 5.39 -12.34
N SER A 194 -19.38 4.06 -12.35
CA SER A 194 -18.20 3.53 -13.02
C SER A 194 -18.25 3.79 -14.53
N LYS A 195 -19.43 3.71 -15.14
CA LYS A 195 -19.59 4.00 -16.59
C LYS A 195 -19.24 5.45 -16.93
N SER A 196 -19.60 6.42 -16.09
CA SER A 196 -19.22 7.82 -16.31
C SER A 196 -17.72 8.04 -16.11
N ILE A 197 -17.10 7.39 -15.12
CA ILE A 197 -15.66 7.47 -14.88
C ILE A 197 -14.88 6.86 -16.05
N ILE A 198 -15.26 5.66 -16.52
CA ILE A 198 -14.67 5.00 -17.70
C ILE A 198 -14.80 5.89 -18.93
N ARG A 199 -15.94 6.58 -19.09
CA ARG A 199 -16.13 7.52 -20.20
C ARG A 199 -15.16 8.72 -20.09
N TRP A 200 -14.93 9.22 -18.87
CA TRP A 200 -14.05 10.37 -18.63
C TRP A 200 -12.57 10.03 -18.71
N SER A 201 -12.16 8.79 -18.44
CA SER A 201 -10.75 8.40 -18.55
C SER A 201 -10.23 8.36 -19.98
N GLY A 202 -11.11 8.48 -20.99
CA GLY A 202 -10.75 8.31 -22.39
C GLY A 202 -10.48 6.84 -22.74
N LYS A 203 -10.30 6.55 -24.02
CA LYS A 203 -10.08 5.20 -24.62
C LYS A 203 -9.21 4.27 -23.76
N LYS A 204 -9.42 2.95 -23.91
CA LYS A 204 -8.55 1.83 -23.44
C LYS A 204 -7.06 2.15 -23.64
N GLY A 205 -6.46 2.91 -22.72
CA GLY A 205 -5.02 3.07 -22.57
C GLY A 205 -4.49 1.96 -21.67
N ASP A 206 -3.18 1.97 -21.44
CA ASP A 206 -2.56 1.06 -20.47
C ASP A 206 -3.30 1.13 -19.13
N ASP A 207 -3.81 -0.02 -18.67
CA ASP A 207 -4.66 -0.17 -17.49
C ASP A 207 -4.00 0.46 -16.26
N SER A 208 -2.67 0.50 -16.22
CA SER A 208 -1.89 1.14 -15.16
C SER A 208 -2.26 2.62 -15.01
N THR A 209 -2.07 3.43 -16.06
CA THR A 209 -2.28 4.88 -16.02
C THR A 209 -3.73 5.26 -15.72
N THR A 210 -4.67 4.46 -16.22
CA THR A 210 -6.11 4.65 -16.01
C THR A 210 -6.50 4.46 -14.56
N ASN A 211 -5.96 3.41 -13.91
CA ASN A 211 -6.23 3.13 -12.50
C ASN A 211 -5.70 4.22 -11.57
N PHE A 212 -4.56 4.86 -11.91
CA PHE A 212 -4.02 5.96 -11.11
C PHE A 212 -4.76 7.28 -11.28
N ARG A 213 -5.31 7.52 -12.47
CA ARG A 213 -6.09 8.74 -12.72
C ARG A 213 -7.49 8.65 -12.15
N ALA A 214 -8.03 7.45 -11.93
CA ALA A 214 -9.41 7.26 -11.48
C ALA A 214 -9.75 8.02 -10.16
N PRO A 215 -8.94 7.96 -9.09
CA PRO A 215 -9.15 8.79 -7.90
C PRO A 215 -9.22 10.30 -8.20
N LEU A 216 -8.31 10.81 -9.03
CA LEU A 216 -8.25 12.24 -9.38
C LEU A 216 -9.49 12.67 -10.18
N LEU A 217 -9.89 11.86 -11.16
CA LEU A 217 -11.09 12.11 -11.97
C LEU A 217 -12.36 12.09 -11.10
N LEU A 218 -12.46 11.17 -10.14
CA LEU A 218 -13.61 11.08 -9.25
C LEU A 218 -13.63 12.22 -8.22
N ALA A 219 -12.47 12.65 -7.72
CA ALA A 219 -12.38 13.83 -6.87
C ALA A 219 -12.80 15.10 -7.62
N TYR A 220 -12.43 15.22 -8.90
CA TYR A 220 -12.91 16.31 -9.77
C TYR A 220 -14.42 16.20 -10.01
N ALA A 221 -14.95 15.00 -10.24
CA ALA A 221 -16.39 14.77 -10.36
C ALA A 221 -17.15 15.22 -9.10
N LEU A 222 -16.65 14.83 -7.92
CA LEU A 222 -17.19 15.22 -6.63
C LEU A 222 -17.21 16.74 -6.47
N ARG A 223 -16.11 17.41 -6.84
CA ARG A 223 -16.02 18.88 -6.88
C ARG A 223 -17.12 19.48 -7.77
N THR A 224 -17.29 18.96 -8.99
CA THR A 224 -18.32 19.46 -9.92
C THR A 224 -19.74 19.21 -9.42
N GLU A 225 -20.00 18.09 -8.74
CA GLU A 225 -21.32 17.78 -8.17
C GLU A 225 -21.67 18.71 -7.01
N ILE A 226 -20.69 19.06 -6.17
CA ILE A 226 -20.86 20.06 -5.09
C ILE A 226 -21.20 21.43 -5.71
N LEU A 227 -20.49 21.84 -6.77
CA LEU A 227 -20.71 23.13 -7.44
C LEU A 227 -22.03 23.18 -8.22
N LYS A 228 -22.40 22.11 -8.94
CA LYS A 228 -23.61 22.07 -9.77
C LYS A 228 -24.88 22.27 -8.94
N LYS A 229 -24.91 21.66 -7.76
CA LYS A 229 -26.03 21.70 -6.83
C LYS A 229 -26.26 23.08 -6.20
N LYS A 230 -25.29 24.00 -6.28
CA LYS A 230 -25.43 25.42 -5.89
C LYS A 230 -26.58 26.13 -6.60
N ASN A 231 -26.83 25.75 -7.85
CA ASN A 231 -27.86 26.37 -8.67
C ASN A 231 -29.27 25.89 -8.32
N GLU A 232 -29.40 24.83 -7.51
CA GLU A 232 -30.67 24.33 -6.99
C GLU A 232 -31.06 25.13 -5.73
N SER A 233 -32.34 25.51 -5.65
CA SER A 233 -32.89 26.49 -4.68
C SER A 233 -32.61 26.17 -3.21
N PHE A 234 -32.31 24.92 -2.86
CA PHE A 234 -32.04 24.50 -1.49
C PHE A 234 -30.61 24.79 -1.01
N ILE A 235 -29.67 25.14 -1.91
CA ILE A 235 -28.28 25.51 -1.57
C ILE A 235 -28.07 27.03 -1.51
N LYS A 236 -29.05 27.85 -1.90
CA LYS A 236 -28.96 29.33 -1.77
C LYS A 236 -28.67 29.80 -0.33
N ALA A 237 -28.81 28.93 0.66
CA ALA A 237 -28.49 29.17 2.06
C ALA A 237 -27.01 28.98 2.45
N ILE A 238 -26.18 28.31 1.63
CA ILE A 238 -24.76 28.09 1.99
C ILE A 238 -23.98 29.38 1.73
N ASN A 239 -23.29 29.87 2.76
CA ASN A 239 -22.42 31.03 2.63
C ASN A 239 -21.25 30.70 1.69
N PRO A 240 -20.87 31.59 0.74
CA PRO A 240 -19.69 31.39 -0.11
C PRO A 240 -18.41 31.01 0.64
N VAL A 241 -18.25 31.49 1.89
CA VAL A 241 -17.11 31.13 2.74
C VAL A 241 -17.14 29.66 3.18
N GLU A 242 -18.33 29.14 3.52
CA GLU A 242 -18.53 27.74 3.89
C GLU A 242 -18.37 26.81 2.67
N GLU A 243 -18.80 27.27 1.50
CA GLU A 243 -18.56 26.58 0.23
C GLU A 243 -17.05 26.41 -0.04
N LEU A 244 -16.27 27.49 0.11
CA LEU A 244 -14.82 27.43 -0.03
C LEU A 244 -14.18 26.46 0.96
N PHE A 245 -14.73 26.35 2.16
CA PHE A 245 -14.25 25.39 3.16
C PHE A 245 -14.46 23.92 2.72
N ILE A 246 -15.64 23.60 2.19
CA ILE A 246 -15.94 22.27 1.61
C ILE A 246 -15.00 21.97 0.44
N LEU A 247 -14.85 22.93 -0.49
CA LEU A 247 -14.00 22.76 -1.68
C LEU A 247 -12.53 22.57 -1.31
N ARG A 248 -12.06 23.25 -0.25
CA ARG A 248 -10.70 23.09 0.26
C ARG A 248 -10.41 21.65 0.71
N ASN A 249 -11.38 20.97 1.31
CA ASN A 249 -11.21 19.56 1.71
C ASN A 249 -11.08 18.65 0.48
N VAL A 250 -11.84 18.92 -0.59
CA VAL A 250 -11.72 18.19 -1.87
C VAL A 250 -10.37 18.46 -2.54
N ASP A 251 -9.89 19.69 -2.50
CA ASP A 251 -8.59 20.06 -3.08
C ASP A 251 -7.41 19.47 -2.30
N ALA A 252 -7.52 19.44 -0.97
CA ALA A 252 -6.56 18.75 -0.12
C ALA A 252 -6.56 17.23 -0.39
N PHE A 253 -7.72 16.63 -0.65
CA PHE A 253 -7.82 15.22 -1.07
C PHE A 253 -7.11 14.99 -2.42
N ILE A 254 -7.34 15.87 -3.41
CA ILE A 254 -6.70 15.79 -4.73
C ILE A 254 -5.18 15.88 -4.58
N SER A 255 -4.69 16.83 -3.78
CA SER A 255 -3.26 17.00 -3.50
C SER A 255 -2.67 15.76 -2.81
N GLY A 256 -3.33 15.23 -1.77
CA GLY A 256 -2.91 14.01 -1.08
C GLY A 256 -2.82 12.81 -2.02
N THR A 257 -3.83 12.64 -2.87
CA THR A 257 -3.85 11.60 -3.91
C THR A 257 -2.71 11.77 -4.91
N SER A 258 -2.47 12.97 -5.41
CA SER A 258 -1.35 13.25 -6.33
C SER A 258 0.01 12.94 -5.70
N ASN A 259 0.18 13.23 -4.41
CA ASN A 259 1.43 12.94 -3.69
C ASN A 259 1.67 11.42 -3.54
N ILE A 260 0.60 10.65 -3.30
CA ILE A 260 0.66 9.18 -3.28
C ILE A 260 1.08 8.65 -4.67
N LEU A 261 0.54 9.21 -5.75
CA LEU A 261 0.91 8.82 -7.11
C LEU A 261 2.37 9.17 -7.43
N ALA A 262 2.84 10.36 -7.05
CA ALA A 262 4.23 10.76 -7.24
C ALA A 262 5.21 9.81 -6.52
N TYR A 263 4.85 9.34 -5.31
CA TYR A 263 5.65 8.35 -4.59
C TYR A 263 5.74 7.01 -5.33
N ARG A 264 4.65 6.58 -5.96
CA ARG A 264 4.63 5.35 -6.75
C ARG A 264 5.49 5.48 -8.02
N ASP A 265 5.40 6.59 -8.73
CA ASP A 265 6.22 6.84 -9.92
C ASP A 265 7.71 6.85 -9.58
N TRP A 266 8.07 7.39 -8.41
CA TRP A 266 9.43 7.29 -7.87
C TRP A 266 9.86 5.84 -7.63
N ASN A 267 9.01 5.00 -7.04
CA ASN A 267 9.30 3.57 -6.86
C ASN A 267 9.45 2.83 -8.20
N HIS A 268 8.64 3.17 -9.20
CA HIS A 268 8.78 2.61 -10.55
C HIS A 268 10.07 3.07 -11.23
N CYS A 269 10.48 4.33 -11.04
CA CYS A 269 11.74 4.84 -11.54
C CYS A 269 12.92 4.07 -10.95
N ILE A 270 12.93 3.88 -9.62
CA ILE A 270 13.98 3.10 -8.93
C ILE A 270 13.98 1.65 -9.41
N ALA A 271 12.81 1.02 -9.53
CA ALA A 271 12.73 -0.35 -10.03
C ALA A 271 13.29 -0.46 -11.47
N ARG A 272 13.01 0.54 -12.31
CA ARG A 272 13.50 0.61 -13.69
C ARG A 272 15.00 0.86 -13.76
N GLU A 273 15.55 1.75 -12.93
CA GLU A 273 17.00 1.97 -12.83
C GLU A 273 17.72 0.70 -12.37
N THR A 274 17.14 -0.01 -11.38
CA THR A 274 17.66 -1.29 -10.89
C THR A 274 17.60 -2.36 -11.99
N PHE A 275 16.54 -2.37 -12.81
CA PHE A 275 16.40 -3.30 -13.94
C PHE A 275 17.33 -2.96 -15.12
N LEU A 276 17.51 -1.67 -15.43
CA LEU A 276 18.44 -1.22 -16.48
C LEU A 276 19.89 -1.54 -16.09
N CYS A 277 20.25 -1.40 -14.80
CA CYS A 277 21.55 -1.87 -14.30
C CYS A 277 21.76 -3.38 -14.52
N LYS A 278 20.69 -4.18 -14.46
CA LYS A 278 20.74 -5.63 -14.71
C LYS A 278 21.02 -5.98 -16.19
N HIS A 279 20.69 -5.09 -17.12
CA HIS A 279 20.88 -5.30 -18.56
C HIS A 279 22.10 -4.58 -19.15
N THR A 280 22.63 -3.56 -18.48
CA THR A 280 23.98 -3.07 -18.77
C THR A 280 24.99 -4.11 -18.30
N LYS A 281 26.06 -4.35 -19.08
CA LYS A 281 27.11 -5.38 -18.87
C LYS A 281 27.94 -5.23 -17.57
N PHE A 282 27.41 -4.62 -16.53
CA PHE A 282 28.01 -4.52 -15.20
C PHE A 282 27.21 -5.39 -14.21
N PRO A 283 27.51 -6.71 -14.11
CA PRO A 283 26.86 -7.62 -13.17
C PRO A 283 27.10 -7.28 -11.69
N ASP A 284 27.95 -6.30 -11.38
CA ASP A 284 28.50 -6.13 -10.04
C ASP A 284 27.55 -5.44 -9.05
N VAL A 285 26.60 -4.62 -9.49
CA VAL A 285 25.77 -3.82 -8.55
C VAL A 285 24.69 -4.66 -7.85
N PHE A 286 24.15 -5.69 -8.51
CA PHE A 286 23.23 -6.65 -7.87
C PHE A 286 23.96 -7.61 -6.92
N PHE A 287 25.27 -7.78 -7.12
CA PHE A 287 26.13 -8.59 -6.27
C PHE A 287 26.22 -7.99 -4.85
N PHE A 288 26.22 -6.66 -4.73
CA PHE A 288 26.32 -5.97 -3.44
C PHE A 288 25.15 -6.27 -2.48
N ASP A 289 23.90 -6.23 -2.94
CA ASP A 289 22.74 -6.45 -2.05
C ASP A 289 22.67 -7.90 -1.50
N ILE A 290 23.20 -8.89 -2.24
CA ILE A 290 23.27 -10.29 -1.80
C ILE A 290 24.45 -10.53 -0.84
N PHE A 291 25.58 -9.85 -1.05
CA PHE A 291 26.78 -10.03 -0.22
C PHE A 291 26.62 -9.46 1.20
N SER A 292 25.79 -8.43 1.40
CA SER A 292 25.56 -7.85 2.73
C SER A 292 24.91 -8.82 3.73
N PHE A 293 24.14 -9.80 3.25
CA PHE A 293 23.51 -10.81 4.12
C PHE A 293 24.51 -11.87 4.62
N PHE A 294 25.65 -12.03 3.95
CA PHE A 294 26.64 -13.08 4.22
C PHE A 294 27.68 -12.70 5.26
N PHE A 295 27.96 -11.40 5.46
CA PHE A 295 29.03 -10.96 6.37
C PHE A 295 28.74 -11.19 7.87
N VAL A 296 27.48 -11.47 8.24
CA VAL A 296 27.14 -11.80 9.64
C VAL A 296 27.50 -13.25 10.00
N SER A 297 27.69 -14.16 9.04
CA SER A 297 27.87 -15.60 9.33
C SER A 297 29.33 -16.11 9.26
N ILE A 298 30.30 -15.31 8.80
CA ILE A 298 31.68 -15.80 8.56
C ILE A 298 32.69 -15.32 9.62
N ASN A 299 32.32 -14.45 10.56
CA ASN A 299 33.13 -14.21 11.76
C ASN A 299 32.89 -15.29 12.84
N GLY A 300 32.86 -16.55 12.41
CA GLY A 300 33.10 -17.67 13.30
C GLY A 300 34.57 -17.66 13.69
N THR A 301 34.92 -16.81 14.66
CA THR A 301 36.06 -17.11 15.52
C THR A 301 35.84 -18.54 16.05
N PRO A 302 36.76 -19.47 15.83
CA PRO A 302 36.70 -20.73 16.54
C PRO A 302 36.78 -20.38 18.02
N LEU A 303 35.68 -20.62 18.75
CA LEU A 303 35.71 -20.74 20.21
C LEU A 303 36.74 -21.82 20.51
N GLY A 304 37.96 -21.37 20.78
CA GLY A 304 39.04 -22.22 21.24
C GLY A 304 38.54 -22.94 22.49
N MET A 305 38.32 -24.24 22.33
CA MET A 305 38.37 -25.18 23.43
C MET A 305 39.75 -25.06 24.05
N ILE A 306 39.88 -24.17 25.04
CA ILE A 306 40.88 -24.29 26.08
C ILE A 306 40.36 -25.40 26.99
N VAL A 307 40.73 -26.64 26.65
CA VAL A 307 40.73 -27.74 27.62
C VAL A 307 42.02 -27.58 28.40
N ASN A 308 41.89 -27.11 29.64
CA ASN A 308 42.85 -27.41 30.71
C ASN A 308 42.44 -28.74 31.34
#